data_AF-A0A8J3PBX3-F1
#
_entry.id   AF-A0A8J3PBX3-F1
#
_cell.length_a   1.000
_cell.length_b   1.000
_cell.length_c   1.000
_cell.angle_alpha   90.00
_cell.angle_beta   90.00
_cell.angle_gamma   90.00
#
_symmetry.space_group_name_H-M   'P 1'
#
loop_
_entity.id
_entity.type
_entity.pdbx_description
1 polymer ?
#
loop_
_entity_poly.entity_id
_entity_poly.type
_entity_poly.pdbx_seq_one_letter_code
_entity_poly.pdbx_strand_id
1 'polypeptide(L)'
;MSGEVRADPVELARVAQSCLDGSLDLAAALRTARADTVLSTADFGNVANAGAQTEAYHGVEGSAGTATERLVTVLEVDNESLLRVAFAYQQADADAERRLRRKHRNIPI
;
A
#
# COMPACT_ATOMS: atom_id res chain seq x y z
N MET A 1 -29.23 16.92 -0.59
CA MET A 1 -28.03 17.45 -1.26
C MET A 1 -26.82 16.93 -0.49
N SER A 2 -26.18 15.87 -0.98
CA SER A 2 -24.90 15.42 -0.43
C SER A 2 -23.89 16.52 -0.74
N GLY A 3 -23.34 17.17 0.28
CA GLY A 3 -22.29 18.17 0.09
C GLY A 3 -21.14 17.53 -0.69
N GLU A 4 -20.72 18.17 -1.77
CA GLU A 4 -19.57 17.71 -2.56
C GLU A 4 -18.35 17.73 -1.64
N VAL A 5 -17.87 16.54 -1.25
CA VAL A 5 -16.68 16.40 -0.41
C VAL A 5 -15.47 16.72 -1.28
N ARG A 6 -14.98 17.96 -1.18
CA ARG A 6 -13.78 18.39 -1.87
C ARG A 6 -12.58 17.78 -1.16
N ALA A 7 -12.07 16.68 -1.68
CA ALA A 7 -10.86 16.05 -1.17
C ALA A 7 -9.65 16.91 -1.55
N ASP A 8 -8.80 17.25 -0.58
CA ASP A 8 -7.55 17.98 -0.83
C ASP A 8 -6.55 17.05 -1.55
N PRO A 9 -6.10 17.39 -2.77
CA PRO A 9 -5.09 16.63 -3.50
C PRO A 9 -3.82 16.36 -2.70
N VAL A 10 -3.39 17.31 -1.86
CA VAL A 10 -2.16 17.19 -1.06
C VAL A 10 -2.34 16.15 0.02
N GLU A 11 -3.48 16.15 0.71
CA GLU A 11 -3.77 15.13 1.73
C GLU A 11 -3.94 13.74 1.09
N LEU A 12 -4.58 13.65 -0.08
CA LEU A 12 -4.65 12.40 -0.83
C LEU A 12 -3.26 11.86 -1.21
N ALA A 13 -2.35 12.74 -1.64
CA ALA A 13 -0.97 12.37 -1.94
C ALA A 13 -0.19 11.91 -0.69
N ARG A 14 -0.46 12.50 0.49
CA ARG A 14 0.14 12.05 1.76
C ARG A 14 -0.36 10.68 2.19
N VAL A 15 -1.65 10.41 2.02
CA VAL A 15 -2.22 9.08 2.27
C VAL A 15 -1.60 8.06 1.30
N ALA A 16 -1.49 8.42 0.01
CA ALA A 16 -0.82 7.58 -0.97
C ALA A 16 0.62 7.27 -0.54
N GLN A 17 1.39 8.27 -0.13
CA GLN A 17 2.75 8.07 0.37
C GLN A 17 2.79 7.11 1.56
N SER A 18 1.85 7.23 2.49
CA SER A 18 1.75 6.31 3.64
C SER A 18 1.47 4.87 3.22
N CYS A 19 0.67 4.64 2.17
CA CYS A 19 0.46 3.31 1.60
C CYS A 19 1.75 2.74 1.00
N LEU A 20 2.53 3.56 0.28
CA LEU A 20 3.81 3.14 -0.29
C LEU A 20 4.86 2.83 0.78
N ASP A 21 4.98 3.68 1.80
CA ASP A 21 5.91 3.45 2.91
C ASP A 21 5.54 2.15 3.64
N GLY A 22 4.25 1.94 3.91
CA GLY A 22 3.77 0.70 4.52
C GLY A 22 4.02 -0.55 3.65
N SER A 23 3.91 -0.45 2.33
CA SER A 23 4.19 -1.58 1.43
C SER A 23 5.68 -1.94 1.44
N LEU A 24 6.57 -0.93 1.44
CA LEU A 24 8.02 -1.11 1.53
C LEU A 24 8.43 -1.73 2.87
N ASP A 25 7.86 -1.24 3.97
CA ASP A 25 8.14 -1.77 5.31
C ASP A 25 7.69 -3.22 5.45
N LEU A 26 6.49 -3.56 4.97
CA LEU A 26 6.00 -4.94 4.96
C LEU A 26 6.86 -5.86 4.08
N ALA A 27 7.26 -5.40 2.90
CA ALA A 27 8.15 -6.16 2.02
C ALA A 27 9.55 -6.36 2.63
N ALA A 28 10.08 -5.37 3.36
CA ALA A 28 11.34 -5.50 4.09
C ALA A 28 11.22 -6.46 5.28
N ALA A 29 10.15 -6.34 6.06
CA ALA A 29 9.86 -7.22 7.19
C ALA A 29 9.71 -8.68 6.73
N LEU A 30 8.99 -8.92 5.63
CA LEU A 30 8.83 -10.26 5.06
C LEU A 30 10.16 -10.86 4.60
N ARG A 31 11.02 -10.07 3.94
CA ARG A 31 12.36 -10.53 3.53
C ARG A 31 13.24 -10.89 4.73
N THR A 32 13.15 -10.08 5.79
CA THR A 32 13.89 -10.34 7.04
C THR A 32 13.38 -11.62 7.71
N ALA A 33 12.05 -11.75 7.85
CA ALA A 33 11.45 -12.95 8.43
C ALA A 33 11.85 -14.22 7.67
N ARG A 34 11.81 -14.20 6.34
CA ARG A 34 12.24 -15.34 5.50
C ARG A 34 13.72 -15.70 5.65
N ALA A 35 14.58 -14.72 5.95
CA ALA A 35 15.99 -14.98 6.22
C ALA A 35 16.18 -15.71 7.56
N ASP A 36 15.30 -15.44 8.54
CA ASP A 36 15.36 -15.98 9.89
C ASP A 36 14.58 -17.30 10.06
N THR A 37 13.62 -17.63 9.18
CA THR A 37 12.70 -18.79 9.33
C THR A 37 13.19 -20.09 8.70
N VAL A 38 14.45 -20.21 8.28
CA VAL A 38 14.96 -21.46 7.71
C VAL A 38 15.25 -22.47 8.83
N LEU A 39 14.22 -23.19 9.25
CA LEU A 39 14.34 -24.37 10.11
C LEU A 39 14.51 -25.62 9.23
N SER A 40 15.48 -26.44 9.55
CA SER A 40 15.63 -27.79 9.00
C SER A 40 14.78 -28.78 9.79
N THR A 41 14.44 -29.92 9.18
CA THR A 41 13.76 -31.03 9.89
C THR A 41 14.56 -31.51 11.11
N ALA A 42 15.89 -31.37 11.10
CA ALA A 42 16.75 -31.74 12.22
C ALA A 42 16.55 -30.82 13.45
N ASP A 43 16.09 -29.59 13.26
CA ASP A 43 15.81 -28.63 14.33
C ASP A 43 14.57 -29.02 15.16
N PHE A 44 13.68 -29.83 14.60
CA PHE A 44 12.54 -30.43 15.33
C PHE A 44 12.95 -31.63 16.20
N GLY A 45 14.21 -32.07 16.11
CA GLY A 45 14.76 -33.17 16.89
C GLY A 45 14.19 -34.54 16.52
N ASN A 46 14.45 -35.53 17.38
CA ASN A 46 14.09 -36.92 17.13
C ASN A 46 12.71 -37.30 17.68
N VAL A 47 11.74 -36.41 17.49
CA VAL A 47 10.34 -36.66 17.87
C VAL A 47 9.66 -37.51 16.79
N ALA A 48 8.79 -38.44 17.20
CA ALA A 48 8.13 -39.39 16.29
C ALA A 48 7.40 -38.73 15.10
N ASN A 49 7.01 -37.45 15.24
CA ASN A 49 6.26 -36.68 14.26
C ASN A 49 7.05 -35.49 13.66
N ALA A 50 8.39 -35.50 13.72
CA ALA A 50 9.22 -34.37 13.27
C ALA A 50 8.94 -33.97 11.81
N GLY A 51 8.73 -34.95 10.92
CA GLY A 51 8.36 -34.70 9.52
C GLY A 51 7.03 -33.95 9.39
N ALA A 52 5.98 -34.38 10.10
CA ALA A 52 4.68 -33.72 10.08
C ALA A 52 4.73 -32.30 10.70
N GLN A 53 5.57 -32.09 11.72
CA GLN A 53 5.78 -30.76 12.29
C GLN A 53 6.51 -29.82 11.32
N THR A 54 7.52 -30.33 10.62
CA THR A 54 8.24 -29.59 9.58
C THR A 54 7.29 -29.20 8.43
N GLU A 55 6.46 -30.12 7.96
CA GLU A 55 5.47 -29.87 6.91
C GLU A 55 4.45 -28.81 7.35
N ALA A 56 3.90 -28.94 8.55
CA ALA A 56 2.97 -27.96 9.10
C ALA A 56 3.60 -26.57 9.25
N TYR A 57 4.86 -26.51 9.69
CA TYR A 57 5.61 -25.26 9.81
C TYR A 57 5.74 -24.56 8.46
N HIS A 58 6.28 -25.24 7.44
CA HIS A 58 6.46 -24.63 6.12
C HIS A 58 5.13 -24.33 5.42
N GLY A 59 4.08 -25.10 5.69
CA GLY A 59 2.73 -24.80 5.20
C GLY A 59 2.20 -23.47 5.75
N VAL A 60 2.36 -23.22 7.05
CA VAL A 60 1.98 -21.95 7.69
C VAL A 60 2.88 -20.82 7.23
N GLU A 61 4.20 -21.03 7.20
CA GLU A 61 5.19 -20.05 6.73
C GLU A 61 4.87 -19.58 5.30
N GLY A 62 4.65 -20.51 4.38
CA GLY A 62 4.33 -20.19 2.98
C GLY A 62 2.98 -19.47 2.84
N SER A 63 1.97 -19.87 3.60
CA SER A 63 0.65 -19.23 3.60
C SER A 63 0.72 -17.80 4.14
N ALA A 64 1.42 -17.60 5.25
CA ALA A 64 1.62 -16.28 5.86
C ALA A 64 2.44 -15.35 4.94
N GLY A 65 3.49 -15.88 4.31
CA GLY A 65 4.26 -15.14 3.31
C GLY A 65 3.41 -14.68 2.13
N THR A 66 2.60 -15.58 1.57
CA THR A 66 1.69 -15.26 0.45
C THR A 66 0.65 -14.21 0.85
N ALA A 67 0.09 -14.31 2.06
CA ALA A 67 -0.87 -13.33 2.56
C ALA A 67 -0.23 -11.94 2.71
N THR A 68 1.01 -11.87 3.19
CA THR A 68 1.75 -10.62 3.34
C THR A 68 2.09 -10.00 1.99
N GLU A 69 2.51 -10.80 1.00
CA GLU A 69 2.74 -10.33 -0.38
C GLU A 69 1.48 -9.71 -0.98
N ARG A 70 0.30 -10.29 -0.73
CA ARG A 70 -0.98 -9.71 -1.18
C ARG A 70 -1.28 -8.37 -0.53
N LEU A 71 -0.98 -8.21 0.76
CA LEU A 71 -1.16 -6.92 1.45
C LEU A 71 -0.25 -5.84 0.86
N VAL A 72 1.01 -6.19 0.56
CA VAL A 72 1.95 -5.29 -0.14
C VAL A 72 1.34 -4.84 -1.47
N THR A 73 0.84 -5.76 -2.30
CA THR A 73 0.22 -5.42 -3.59
C THR A 73 -1.01 -4.52 -3.43
N VAL A 74 -1.87 -4.77 -2.44
CA VAL A 74 -3.04 -3.90 -2.19
C VAL A 74 -2.60 -2.47 -1.88
N LEU A 75 -1.61 -2.30 -1.01
CA LEU A 75 -1.09 -0.98 -0.65
C LEU A 75 -0.47 -0.24 -1.85
N GLU A 76 0.23 -0.96 -2.74
CA GLU A 76 0.77 -0.40 -3.97
C GLU A 76 -0.33 0.06 -4.94
N VAL A 77 -1.39 -0.74 -5.09
CA VAL A 77 -2.57 -0.39 -5.90
C VAL A 77 -3.32 0.80 -5.32
N ASP A 78 -3.46 0.87 -4.00
CA ASP A 78 -4.10 1.98 -3.30
C ASP A 78 -3.28 3.26 -3.45
N ASN A 79 -1.95 3.19 -3.33
CA ASN A 79 -1.05 4.32 -3.61
C ASN A 79 -1.29 4.88 -5.02
N GLU A 80 -1.26 4.03 -6.04
CA GLU A 80 -1.46 4.45 -7.42
C GLU A 80 -2.86 5.07 -7.62
N SER A 81 -3.88 4.44 -7.06
CA SER A 81 -5.27 4.90 -7.18
C SER A 81 -5.47 6.27 -6.54
N LEU A 82 -4.93 6.48 -5.35
CA LEU A 82 -5.00 7.75 -4.62
C LEU A 82 -4.25 8.87 -5.36
N LEU A 83 -3.07 8.59 -5.93
CA LEU A 83 -2.34 9.57 -6.73
C LEU A 83 -3.09 9.98 -7.99
N ARG A 84 -3.71 9.03 -8.70
CA ARG A 84 -4.55 9.34 -9.87
C ARG A 84 -5.71 10.26 -9.51
N VAL A 85 -6.37 10.01 -8.38
CA VAL A 85 -7.46 10.85 -7.88
C VAL A 85 -6.94 12.24 -7.49
N ALA A 86 -5.82 12.33 -6.77
CA ALA A 86 -5.19 13.60 -6.41
C ALA A 86 -4.89 14.47 -7.64
N PHE A 87 -4.29 13.88 -8.68
CA PHE A 87 -4.02 14.59 -9.93
C PHE A 87 -5.29 15.05 -10.65
N ALA A 88 -6.35 14.23 -10.65
CA ALA A 88 -7.62 14.61 -11.24
C ALA A 88 -8.25 15.84 -10.53
N TYR A 89 -8.22 15.87 -9.20
CA TYR A 89 -8.69 17.04 -8.44
C TYR A 89 -7.83 18.28 -8.69
N GLN A 90 -6.50 18.12 -8.69
CA GLN A 90 -5.59 19.24 -8.98
C GLN A 90 -5.84 19.84 -10.38
N GLN A 91 -6.07 18.99 -11.38
CA GLN A 91 -6.39 19.43 -12.73
C GLN A 91 -7.75 20.15 -12.80
N ALA A 92 -8.77 19.61 -12.14
CA ALA A 92 -10.09 20.22 -12.08
C ALA A 92 -10.05 21.62 -11.44
N ASP A 93 -9.27 21.77 -10.36
CA ASP A 93 -9.07 23.05 -9.68
C ASP A 93 -8.34 24.06 -10.57
N ALA A 94 -7.26 23.64 -11.26
CA ALA A 94 -6.54 24.49 -12.20
C ALA A 94 -7.43 24.92 -13.39
N ASP A 95 -8.31 24.05 -13.88
CA ASP A 95 -9.26 24.37 -14.94
C ASP A 95 -10.34 25.36 -14.48
N ALA A 96 -10.86 25.18 -13.26
CA ALA A 96 -11.80 26.11 -12.66
C ALA A 96 -11.17 27.51 -12.49
N GLU A 97 -9.94 27.58 -11.99
CA GLU A 97 -9.20 28.84 -11.84
C GLU A 97 -8.95 29.52 -13.20
N ARG A 98 -8.52 28.76 -14.22
CA ARG A 98 -8.34 29.29 -15.59
C ARG A 98 -9.64 29.84 -16.17
N ARG A 99 -10.78 29.17 -15.93
CA ARG A 99 -12.10 29.64 -16.36
C ARG A 99 -12.50 30.93 -15.65
N LEU A 100 -12.24 31.04 -14.35
CA LEU A 100 -12.50 32.27 -13.57
C LEU A 100 -11.65 33.44 -14.06
N ARG A 101 -10.34 33.25 -14.27
CA ARG A 101 -9.44 34.27 -14.81
C ARG A 101 -9.87 34.77 -16.20
N ARG A 102 -10.37 33.87 -17.07
CA ARG A 102 -10.91 34.23 -18.39
C ARG A 102 -12.21 35.05 -18.29
N LYS A 103 -13.08 34.74 -17.33
CA LYS A 103 -14.34 35.48 -17.11
C LYS A 103 -14.13 36.86 -16.47
N HIS A 104 -13.10 37.02 -15.63
CA HIS A 104 -12.81 38.25 -14.89
C HIS A 104 -11.54 38.97 -15.36
N ARG A 105 -11.31 39.01 -16.68
CA ARG A 105 -10.06 39.50 -17.32
C ARG A 105 -9.64 40.94 -16.94
N ASN A 106 -10.49 41.72 -16.27
CA ASN A 106 -10.28 43.13 -15.92
C ASN A 106 -10.26 43.44 -14.41
N ILE A 107 -10.21 42.45 -13.52
CA ILE A 107 -10.08 42.71 -12.07
C ILE A 107 -8.61 42.48 -11.68
N PRO A 108 -7.84 43.52 -11.31
CA PRO A 108 -6.54 43.32 -10.69
C PRO A 108 -6.77 42.72 -9.30
N ILE A 109 -6.12 41.60 -9.02
CA ILE A 109 -6.03 41.00 -7.68
C ILE A 109 -4.71 41.44 -7.08
#